data_AF-A0A1S6GLB3-F1
#
_entry.id   AF-A0A1S6GLB3-F1
#
_cell.length_a   1.000
_cell.length_b   1.000
_cell.length_c   1.000
_cell.angle_alpha   90.00
_cell.angle_beta   90.00
_cell.angle_gamma   90.00
#
_symmetry.space_group_name_H-M   'P 1'
#
loop_
_entity.id
_entity.type
_entity.pdbx_description
1 polymer ?
#
loop_
_entity_poly.entity_id
_entity_poly.type
_entity_poly.pdbx_seq_one_letter_code
_entity_poly.pdbx_strand_id
1 'polypeptide(L)'
;MAFDGAGTADGLLIWRIEDFTPIAYPTENYGKLNTGDSYIVLRTKSAGGKLSWNIHFWLGSETSQDESASAAILSVELDDALGGAAIQYRETQENESELFVSYFKQGLKYLPGGVKSGFKHFDPDQVEKRLFMVKGKRSVRVKEVPLDVSSMNKTDCFILDCGKGKGILVYMPPGAKKKKK
;
A
#
# COMPACT_ATOMS: atom_id res chain seq x y z
N MET A 1 -0.63 23.54 -7.76
CA MET A 1 0.18 23.01 -6.63
C MET A 1 0.10 21.49 -6.65
N ALA A 2 1.03 20.77 -6.04
CA ALA A 2 1.14 19.31 -6.16
C ALA A 2 -0.09 18.54 -5.61
N PHE A 3 -0.89 19.20 -4.76
CA PHE A 3 -2.09 18.67 -4.12
C PHE A 3 -3.37 19.48 -4.41
N ASP A 4 -3.46 20.07 -5.61
CA ASP A 4 -4.57 20.97 -5.91
C ASP A 4 -5.95 20.30 -5.74
N GLY A 5 -6.86 20.97 -5.02
CA GLY A 5 -8.19 20.46 -4.69
C GLY A 5 -8.23 19.27 -3.70
N ALA A 6 -7.09 18.81 -3.18
CA ALA A 6 -7.05 17.71 -2.20
C ALA A 6 -7.81 18.07 -0.92
N GLY A 7 -8.44 17.07 -0.31
CA GLY A 7 -9.10 17.25 0.99
C GLY A 7 -10.44 17.99 0.96
N THR A 8 -10.97 18.35 -0.21
CA THR A 8 -12.23 19.12 -0.34
C THR A 8 -13.50 18.27 -0.21
N ALA A 9 -13.39 16.95 -0.35
CA ALA A 9 -14.51 16.01 -0.28
C ALA A 9 -14.13 14.74 0.52
N ASP A 10 -15.14 14.06 1.09
CA ASP A 10 -14.93 12.76 1.76
C ASP A 10 -14.32 11.76 0.78
N GLY A 11 -13.25 11.09 1.20
CA GLY A 11 -12.57 10.15 0.33
C GLY A 11 -11.17 9.80 0.78
N LEU A 12 -10.52 8.99 -0.05
CA LEU A 12 -9.12 8.60 0.08
C LEU A 12 -8.39 9.07 -1.19
N LEU A 13 -7.30 9.80 -1.01
CA LEU A 13 -6.40 10.20 -2.09
C LEU A 13 -5.01 9.64 -1.79
N ILE A 14 -4.34 9.12 -2.83
CA ILE A 14 -3.00 8.55 -2.70
C ILE A 14 -2.11 9.18 -3.76
N TRP A 15 -0.90 9.54 -3.38
CA TRP A 15 0.16 9.94 -4.27
C TRP A 15 1.36 9.03 -4.06
N ARG A 16 2.04 8.69 -5.15
CA ARG A 16 3.36 8.05 -5.11
C ARG A 16 4.41 9.14 -5.31
N ILE A 17 5.51 9.05 -4.57
CA ILE A 17 6.64 9.95 -4.77
C ILE A 17 7.47 9.45 -5.97
N GLU A 18 7.61 10.31 -6.98
CA GLU A 18 8.43 10.06 -8.17
C GLU A 18 9.29 11.30 -8.39
N ASP A 19 10.62 11.14 -8.42
CA ASP A 19 11.57 12.25 -8.60
C ASP A 19 11.22 13.51 -7.77
N PHE A 20 11.10 13.32 -6.46
CA PHE A 20 10.78 14.36 -5.46
C PHE A 20 9.37 14.99 -5.60
N THR A 21 8.51 14.46 -6.46
CA THR A 21 7.18 15.02 -6.77
C THR A 21 6.08 14.02 -6.40
N PRO A 22 4.94 14.47 -5.82
CA PRO A 22 3.81 13.58 -5.57
C PRO A 22 2.98 13.42 -6.86
N ILE A 23 2.96 12.20 -7.40
CA ILE A 23 2.16 11.84 -8.57
C ILE A 23 0.90 11.11 -8.12
N ALA A 24 -0.26 11.55 -8.59
CA ALA A 24 -1.54 10.94 -8.22
C ALA A 24 -1.53 9.43 -8.56
N TYR A 25 -1.81 8.61 -7.56
CA TYR A 25 -1.76 7.18 -7.71
C TYR A 25 -3.10 6.68 -8.31
N PRO A 26 -3.09 5.84 -9.35
CA PRO A 26 -4.32 5.37 -9.97
C PRO A 26 -5.24 4.65 -8.97
N THR A 27 -6.52 4.99 -8.96
CA THR A 27 -7.49 4.49 -7.97
C THR A 27 -7.64 2.96 -8.00
N GLU A 28 -7.47 2.33 -9.16
CA GLU A 28 -7.45 0.89 -9.38
C GLU A 28 -6.27 0.17 -8.70
N ASN A 29 -5.28 0.93 -8.27
CA ASN A 29 -4.10 0.44 -7.56
C ASN A 29 -4.16 0.71 -6.05
N TYR A 30 -5.21 1.35 -5.54
CA TYR A 30 -5.33 1.58 -4.11
C TYR A 30 -5.25 0.28 -3.30
N GLY A 31 -4.34 0.29 -2.32
CA GLY A 31 -4.01 -0.88 -1.51
C GLY A 31 -2.86 -1.74 -2.07
N LYS A 32 -2.32 -1.40 -3.25
CA LYS A 32 -1.07 -1.97 -3.78
C LYS A 32 0.02 -0.92 -3.59
N LEU A 33 1.07 -1.25 -2.85
CA LEU A 33 2.19 -0.34 -2.57
C LEU A 33 3.49 -1.03 -2.94
N ASN A 34 4.33 -0.36 -3.73
CA ASN A 34 5.64 -0.85 -4.10
C ASN A 34 6.63 -0.68 -2.94
N THR A 35 7.37 -1.74 -2.62
CA THR A 35 8.31 -1.80 -1.51
C THR A 35 9.50 -0.84 -1.66
N GLY A 36 9.86 -0.49 -2.89
CA GLY A 36 10.91 0.47 -3.21
C GLY A 36 10.46 1.92 -3.27
N ASP A 37 9.18 2.23 -3.01
CA ASP A 37 8.63 3.58 -3.16
C ASP A 37 8.13 4.16 -1.82
N SER A 38 7.94 5.47 -1.81
CA SER A 38 7.23 6.19 -0.75
C SER A 38 5.90 6.75 -1.26
N TYR A 39 4.90 6.84 -0.38
CA TYR A 39 3.55 7.28 -0.73
C TYR A 39 3.02 8.29 0.28
N ILE A 40 2.14 9.18 -0.17
CA ILE A 40 1.31 10.03 0.70
C ILE A 40 -0.13 9.58 0.53
N VAL A 41 -0.83 9.36 1.64
CA VAL A 41 -2.23 8.94 1.69
C VAL A 41 -3.01 9.94 2.53
N LEU A 42 -3.94 10.65 1.90
CA LEU A 42 -4.86 11.56 2.56
C LEU A 42 -6.21 10.87 2.74
N ARG A 43 -6.64 10.71 3.99
CA ARG A 43 -8.02 10.37 4.30
C ARG A 43 -8.77 11.62 4.74
N THR A 44 -9.81 11.96 3.98
CA THR A 44 -10.76 13.01 4.34
C THR A 44 -12.04 12.38 4.85
N LYS A 45 -12.58 12.91 5.95
CA LYS A 45 -13.90 12.55 6.47
C LYS A 45 -14.79 13.77 6.56
N SER A 46 -16.03 13.65 6.07
CA SER A 46 -17.06 14.67 6.27
C SER A 46 -18.04 14.21 7.34
N ALA A 47 -18.16 14.98 8.42
CA ALA A 47 -19.11 14.73 9.49
C ALA A 47 -19.74 16.04 9.97
N GLY A 48 -21.07 16.14 9.90
CA GLY A 48 -21.80 17.32 10.36
C GLY A 48 -21.40 18.63 9.65
N GLY A 49 -21.04 18.55 8.37
CA GLY A 49 -20.60 19.71 7.57
C GLY A 49 -19.16 20.16 7.85
N LYS A 50 -18.42 19.45 8.70
CA LYS A 50 -16.99 19.69 8.94
C LYS A 50 -16.15 18.59 8.30
N LEU A 51 -15.00 19.00 7.76
CA LEU A 51 -14.00 18.09 7.22
C LEU A 51 -12.91 17.84 8.27
N SER A 52 -12.41 16.62 8.31
CA SER A 52 -11.21 16.25 9.05
C SER A 52 -10.28 15.41 8.18
N TRP A 53 -8.98 15.53 8.43
CA TRP A 53 -7.94 14.98 7.58
C TRP A 53 -6.94 14.18 8.39
N ASN A 54 -6.61 12.99 7.89
CA ASN A 54 -5.46 12.23 8.32
C ASN A 54 -4.51 12.10 7.13
N ILE A 55 -3.29 12.59 7.27
CA ILE A 55 -2.22 12.43 6.29
C ILE A 55 -1.31 11.32 6.78
N HIS A 56 -1.09 10.33 5.94
CA HIS A 56 -0.15 9.25 6.21
C HIS A 56 0.95 9.30 5.15
N PHE A 57 2.21 9.38 5.55
CA PHE A 57 3.31 9.11 4.62
C PHE A 57 3.83 7.70 4.89
N TRP A 58 3.68 6.84 3.89
CA TRP A 58 4.06 5.44 3.93
C TRP A 58 5.42 5.24 3.29
N LEU A 59 6.30 4.52 3.98
CA LEU A 59 7.67 4.25 3.57
C LEU A 59 7.85 2.76 3.32
N GLY A 60 8.15 2.42 2.06
CA GLY A 60 8.52 1.07 1.66
C GLY A 60 9.82 0.63 2.32
N SER A 61 10.00 -0.67 2.55
CA SER A 61 11.22 -1.16 3.21
C SER A 61 12.50 -0.99 2.36
N GLU A 62 12.36 -0.74 1.07
CA GLU A 62 13.44 -0.52 0.10
C GLU A 62 13.43 0.90 -0.48
N THR A 63 12.58 1.80 0.04
CA THR A 63 12.51 3.19 -0.46
C THR A 63 13.82 3.94 -0.22
N SER A 64 14.16 4.83 -1.14
CA SER A 64 15.39 5.61 -1.05
C SER A 64 15.28 6.74 0.00
N GLN A 65 16.43 7.19 0.49
CA GLN A 65 16.48 8.23 1.52
C GLN A 65 15.84 9.54 1.05
N ASP A 66 16.05 9.90 -0.20
CA ASP A 66 15.47 11.09 -0.80
C ASP A 66 13.96 10.98 -1.02
N GLU A 67 13.44 9.85 -1.50
CA GLU A 67 11.99 9.63 -1.62
C GLU A 67 11.28 9.68 -0.26
N SER A 68 11.87 9.06 0.76
CA SER A 68 11.32 9.10 2.11
C SER A 68 11.37 10.50 2.74
N ALA A 69 12.43 11.27 2.49
CA ALA A 69 12.51 12.67 2.90
C ALA A 69 11.48 13.53 2.16
N SER A 70 11.32 13.33 0.85
CA SER A 70 10.30 14.01 0.05
C SER A 70 8.89 13.71 0.56
N ALA A 71 8.57 12.45 0.87
CA ALA A 71 7.26 12.08 1.40
C ALA A 71 6.95 12.82 2.71
N ALA A 72 7.94 12.97 3.60
CA ALA A 72 7.79 13.69 4.87
C ALA A 72 7.66 15.22 4.67
N ILE A 73 8.42 15.81 3.75
CA ILE A 73 8.33 17.26 3.47
C ILE A 73 6.98 17.58 2.81
N LEU A 74 6.61 16.81 1.79
CA LEU A 74 5.36 17.01 1.05
C LEU A 74 4.12 16.74 1.90
N SER A 75 4.19 15.86 2.91
CA SER A 75 3.08 15.71 3.86
C SER A 75 2.86 16.94 4.74
N VAL A 76 3.93 17.68 5.06
CA VAL A 76 3.83 18.97 5.76
C VAL A 76 3.23 20.03 4.85
N GLU A 77 3.69 20.11 3.59
CA GLU A 77 3.12 21.05 2.61
C GLU A 77 1.62 20.80 2.37
N LEU A 78 1.20 19.52 2.35
CA LEU A 78 -0.21 19.15 2.26
C LEU A 78 -0.99 19.57 3.50
N ASP A 79 -0.43 19.41 4.70
CA ASP A 79 -1.07 19.86 5.94
C ASP A 79 -1.23 21.39 5.97
N ASP A 80 -0.18 22.13 5.59
CA ASP A 80 -0.23 23.58 5.46
C ASP A 80 -1.31 24.04 4.48
N ALA A 81 -1.45 23.36 3.35
CA ALA A 81 -2.53 23.62 2.38
C ALA A 81 -3.94 23.32 2.92
N LEU A 82 -4.05 22.46 3.94
CA LEU A 82 -5.28 22.15 4.68
C LEU A 82 -5.43 23.02 5.94
N GLY A 83 -4.59 24.05 6.11
CA GLY A 83 -4.64 24.99 7.22
C GLY A 83 -4.05 24.46 8.53
N GLY A 84 -3.16 23.47 8.47
CA GLY A 84 -2.48 22.88 9.64
C GLY A 84 -3.40 22.06 10.54
N ALA A 85 -4.53 21.60 10.01
CA ALA A 85 -5.57 20.90 10.77
C ALA A 85 -5.49 19.37 10.64
N ALA A 86 -4.60 18.84 9.79
CA ALA A 86 -4.51 17.40 9.57
C ALA A 86 -3.68 16.72 10.67
N ILE A 87 -4.04 15.48 11.00
CA ILE A 87 -3.18 14.62 11.84
C ILE A 87 -2.23 13.87 10.91
N GLN A 88 -0.93 14.03 11.13
CA GLN A 88 0.12 13.38 10.34
C GLN A 88 0.57 12.05 10.99
N TYR A 89 0.74 11.02 10.18
CA TYR A 89 1.15 9.69 10.58
C TYR A 89 2.33 9.21 9.73
N ARG A 90 3.38 8.71 10.39
CA ARG A 90 4.46 7.98 9.75
C ARG A 90 4.12 6.51 9.71
N GLU A 91 3.98 5.95 8.53
CA GLU A 91 3.68 4.53 8.32
C GLU A 91 4.91 3.86 7.71
N THR A 92 5.44 2.80 8.33
CA THR A 92 6.50 1.99 7.71
C THR A 92 5.96 0.64 7.31
N GLN A 93 6.41 0.12 6.17
CA GLN A 93 6.02 -1.21 5.69
C GLN A 93 6.07 -2.26 6.81
N GLU A 94 5.03 -3.09 6.88
CA GLU A 94 4.80 -4.13 7.90
C GLU A 94 4.51 -3.63 9.33
N ASN A 95 4.57 -2.32 9.59
CA ASN A 95 4.34 -1.70 10.91
C ASN A 95 3.28 -0.58 10.88
N GLU A 96 2.45 -0.56 9.85
CA GLU A 96 1.40 0.44 9.66
C GLU A 96 0.35 0.38 10.78
N SER A 97 -0.13 1.56 11.17
CA SER A 97 -1.19 1.75 12.15
C SER A 97 -2.47 1.03 11.75
N GLU A 98 -3.25 0.59 12.75
CA GLU A 98 -4.57 -0.02 12.48
C GLU A 98 -5.49 0.92 11.70
N LEU A 99 -5.36 2.23 11.94
CA LEU A 99 -6.08 3.27 11.23
C LEU A 99 -5.76 3.27 9.73
N PHE A 100 -4.48 3.30 9.36
CA PHE A 100 -4.06 3.24 7.96
C PHE A 100 -4.55 1.97 7.26
N VAL A 101 -4.35 0.81 7.90
CA VAL A 101 -4.75 -0.47 7.31
C VAL A 101 -6.27 -0.56 7.14
N SER A 102 -7.06 0.09 8.02
CA SER A 102 -8.53 0.09 7.94
C SER A 102 -9.09 0.72 6.66
N TYR A 103 -8.31 1.55 5.97
CA TYR A 103 -8.74 2.18 4.72
C TYR A 103 -8.83 1.17 3.57
N PHE A 104 -8.05 0.09 3.62
CA PHE A 104 -7.91 -0.88 2.55
C PHE A 104 -8.72 -2.16 2.88
N LYS A 105 -10.03 -2.12 2.63
CA LYS A 105 -10.95 -3.22 2.99
C LYS A 105 -10.58 -4.58 2.38
N GLN A 106 -9.90 -4.58 1.23
CA GLN A 106 -9.44 -5.78 0.53
C GLN A 106 -8.05 -6.25 1.01
N GLY A 107 -7.45 -5.54 1.98
CA GLY A 107 -6.09 -5.76 2.46
C GLY A 107 -5.06 -4.89 1.74
N LEU A 108 -3.86 -4.85 2.30
CA LEU A 108 -2.69 -4.22 1.70
C LEU A 108 -1.86 -5.27 0.97
N LYS A 109 -1.42 -4.94 -0.25
CA LYS A 109 -0.52 -5.76 -1.07
C LYS A 109 0.80 -5.04 -1.27
N TYR A 110 1.90 -5.69 -0.90
CA TYR A 110 3.24 -5.21 -1.20
C TYR A 110 3.72 -5.78 -2.53
N LEU A 111 4.10 -4.89 -3.43
CA LEU A 111 4.67 -5.21 -4.73
C LEU A 111 6.19 -5.00 -4.70
N PRO A 112 6.99 -5.88 -5.31
CA PRO A 112 8.42 -5.64 -5.44
C PRO A 112 8.72 -4.42 -6.33
N GLY A 113 9.95 -3.90 -6.22
CA GLY A 113 10.42 -2.80 -7.04
C GLY A 113 9.85 -1.43 -6.65
N GLY A 114 9.93 -0.49 -7.57
CA GLY A 114 9.61 0.93 -7.40
C GLY A 114 10.09 1.78 -8.58
N VAL A 115 9.89 3.10 -8.55
CA VAL A 115 10.21 4.05 -9.63
C VAL A 115 11.69 3.97 -10.01
N LYS A 116 12.59 4.10 -9.02
CA LYS A 116 14.05 4.05 -9.24
C LYS A 116 14.59 2.71 -9.71
N SER A 117 13.94 1.62 -9.32
CA SER A 117 14.40 0.27 -9.67
C SER A 117 14.24 -0.06 -11.16
N GLY A 118 13.56 0.79 -11.94
CA GLY A 118 13.38 0.61 -13.38
C GLY A 118 12.66 -0.69 -13.75
N PHE A 119 11.99 -1.36 -12.80
CA PHE A 119 11.27 -2.58 -13.08
C PHE A 119 10.17 -2.28 -14.11
N LYS A 120 10.37 -2.88 -15.29
CA LYS A 120 9.51 -2.79 -16.47
C LYS A 120 8.06 -3.05 -16.09
N HIS A 121 7.18 -2.38 -16.83
CA HIS A 121 5.78 -2.76 -17.04
C HIS A 121 5.58 -4.25 -16.79
N PHE A 122 4.83 -4.60 -15.74
CA PHE A 122 4.34 -5.96 -15.55
C PHE A 122 3.46 -6.24 -16.77
N ASP A 123 3.96 -7.03 -17.72
CA ASP A 123 3.16 -7.48 -18.85
C ASP A 123 2.07 -8.39 -18.29
N PRO A 124 0.79 -7.97 -18.27
CA PRO A 124 -0.29 -8.79 -17.72
C PRO A 124 -0.46 -10.12 -18.47
N ASP A 125 0.09 -10.23 -19.68
CA ASP A 125 0.06 -11.44 -20.50
C ASP A 125 1.28 -12.35 -20.28
N GLN A 126 2.37 -11.87 -19.67
CA GLN A 126 3.43 -12.72 -19.11
C GLN A 126 3.18 -13.02 -17.64
N VAL A 127 2.13 -13.79 -17.35
CA VAL A 127 1.91 -14.25 -15.97
C VAL A 127 2.89 -15.39 -15.65
N GLU A 128 4.08 -15.01 -15.19
CA GLU A 128 4.97 -15.93 -14.47
C GLU A 128 4.29 -16.42 -13.19
N LYS A 129 4.65 -17.62 -12.74
CA LYS A 129 4.13 -18.18 -11.48
C LYS A 129 4.55 -17.29 -10.32
N ARG A 130 3.62 -16.94 -9.43
CA ARG A 130 3.90 -16.02 -8.31
C ARG A 130 3.46 -16.64 -6.99
N LEU A 131 4.31 -16.51 -5.97
CA LEU A 131 4.00 -16.95 -4.61
C LEU A 131 3.73 -15.74 -3.73
N PHE A 132 2.60 -15.77 -3.03
CA PHE A 132 2.21 -14.71 -2.09
C PHE A 132 2.09 -15.30 -0.69
N MET A 133 2.71 -14.64 0.29
CA MET A 133 2.50 -14.88 1.70
C MET A 133 1.36 -13.99 2.20
N VAL A 134 0.41 -14.59 2.90
CA VAL A 134 -0.76 -13.91 3.47
C VAL A 134 -0.68 -13.95 4.98
N LYS A 135 -0.57 -12.76 5.59
CA LYS A 135 -0.45 -12.56 7.04
C LYS A 135 -1.63 -11.78 7.60
N GLY A 136 -1.95 -12.06 8.85
CA GLY A 136 -2.90 -11.29 9.65
C GLY A 136 -4.35 -11.80 9.62
N LYS A 137 -5.06 -11.64 10.75
CA LYS A 137 -6.44 -12.10 10.95
C LYS A 137 -7.48 -11.00 10.74
N ARG A 138 -7.26 -9.84 11.38
CA ARG A 138 -8.13 -8.66 11.28
C ARG A 138 -7.72 -7.79 10.08
N SER A 139 -6.43 -7.49 10.03
CA SER A 139 -5.78 -6.69 8.98
C SER A 139 -4.93 -7.61 8.10
N VAL A 140 -5.43 -7.94 6.91
CA VAL A 140 -4.78 -8.87 5.99
C VAL A 140 -3.72 -8.12 5.17
N ARG A 141 -2.51 -8.68 5.14
CA ARG A 141 -1.37 -8.21 4.35
C ARG A 141 -0.94 -9.32 3.40
N VAL A 142 -0.71 -8.96 2.15
CA VAL A 142 -0.27 -9.89 1.11
C VAL A 142 1.07 -9.41 0.58
N LYS A 143 2.10 -10.24 0.72
CA LYS A 143 3.45 -9.95 0.24
C LYS A 143 3.83 -10.97 -0.82
N GLU A 144 4.32 -10.52 -1.96
CA GLU A 144 4.98 -11.41 -2.91
C GLU A 144 6.33 -11.87 -2.35
N VAL A 145 6.60 -13.17 -2.45
CA VAL A 145 7.82 -13.81 -1.96
C VAL A 145 8.46 -14.63 -3.09
N PRO A 146 9.76 -14.92 -3.03
CA PRO A 146 10.40 -15.80 -4.00
C PRO A 146 9.61 -17.11 -4.17
N LEU A 147 9.51 -17.60 -5.41
CA LEU A 147 8.84 -18.86 -5.74
C LEU A 147 9.71 -20.06 -5.31
N ASP A 148 9.88 -20.22 -4.00
CA ASP A 148 10.69 -21.27 -3.39
C ASP A 148 10.04 -21.73 -2.08
N VAL A 149 10.14 -23.03 -1.77
CA VAL A 149 9.58 -23.62 -0.54
C VAL A 149 10.22 -23.00 0.71
N SER A 150 11.47 -22.53 0.64
CA SER A 150 12.15 -21.82 1.72
C SER A 150 11.48 -20.49 2.10
N SER A 151 10.67 -19.91 1.21
CA SER A 151 9.85 -18.73 1.52
C SER A 151 8.59 -19.06 2.32
N MET A 152 8.26 -20.35 2.44
CA MET A 152 7.06 -20.82 3.15
C MET A 152 7.33 -21.16 4.62
N ASN A 153 6.29 -21.05 5.44
CA ASN A 153 6.32 -21.46 6.84
C ASN A 153 5.00 -22.15 7.25
N LYS A 154 4.97 -22.69 8.47
CA LYS A 154 3.81 -23.43 9.00
C LYS A 154 2.83 -22.55 9.78
N THR A 155 3.01 -21.23 9.79
CA THR A 155 2.19 -20.28 10.56
C THR A 155 1.32 -19.39 9.69
N ASP A 156 1.74 -19.14 8.45
CA ASP A 156 1.07 -18.25 7.50
C ASP A 156 0.40 -19.00 6.35
N CYS A 157 -0.59 -18.35 5.73
CA CYS A 157 -1.21 -18.85 4.50
C CYS A 157 -0.37 -18.43 3.28
N PHE A 158 -0.38 -19.24 2.24
CA PHE A 158 0.31 -18.94 0.99
C PHE A 158 -0.62 -19.12 -0.21
N ILE A 159 -0.52 -18.24 -1.20
CA ILE A 159 -1.25 -18.31 -2.46
C ILE A 159 -0.23 -18.46 -3.58
N LEU A 160 -0.31 -19.55 -4.33
CA LEU A 160 0.45 -19.74 -5.56
C LEU A 160 -0.48 -19.47 -6.74
N ASP A 161 -0.22 -18.37 -7.44
CA ASP A 161 -0.83 -18.09 -8.74
C ASP A 161 -0.01 -18.83 -9.80
N CYS A 162 -0.62 -19.84 -10.44
CA CYS A 162 0.05 -20.67 -11.44
C CYS A 162 0.08 -20.03 -12.84
N GLY A 163 -0.48 -18.82 -12.99
CA GLY A 163 -0.57 -18.10 -14.25
C GLY A 163 -1.88 -18.34 -15.01
N LYS A 164 -2.06 -17.62 -16.11
CA LYS A 164 -3.29 -17.56 -16.91
C LYS A 164 -3.74 -18.97 -17.33
N GLY A 165 -4.96 -19.34 -16.93
CA GLY A 165 -5.57 -20.64 -17.25
C GLY A 165 -5.07 -21.84 -16.44
N LYS A 166 -4.13 -21.66 -15.52
CA LYS A 166 -3.51 -22.76 -14.73
C LYS A 166 -3.99 -22.85 -13.27
N GLY A 167 -4.87 -21.93 -12.87
CA GLY A 167 -5.52 -21.94 -11.55
C GLY A 167 -4.72 -21.30 -10.43
N ILE A 168 -5.33 -21.22 -9.25
CA ILE A 168 -4.74 -20.65 -8.03
C ILE A 168 -4.74 -21.75 -6.96
N LEU A 169 -3.59 -22.00 -6.34
CA LEU A 169 -3.44 -22.92 -5.22
C LEU A 169 -3.33 -22.14 -3.92
N VAL A 170 -4.02 -22.58 -2.88
CA VAL A 170 -4.00 -21.95 -1.55
C VAL A 170 -3.52 -22.97 -0.54
N TYR A 171 -2.37 -22.69 0.08
CA TYR A 171 -1.90 -23.40 1.26
C TYR A 171 -2.40 -22.70 2.52
N MET A 172 -3.05 -23.47 3.39
CA MET A 172 -3.45 -23.03 4.72
C MET A 172 -2.76 -23.91 5.75
N PRO A 173 -2.05 -23.33 6.73
CA PRO A 173 -1.39 -24.11 7.77
C PRO A 173 -2.43 -24.78 8.68
N PRO A 174 -2.07 -25.90 9.36
CA PRO A 174 -2.95 -26.54 10.32
C PRO A 174 -3.47 -25.55 11.38
N GLY A 175 -4.79 -25.50 11.57
CA GLY A 175 -5.44 -24.57 12.52
C GLY A 175 -5.84 -23.21 11.95
N ALA A 176 -5.46 -22.87 10.72
CA ALA A 176 -5.99 -21.69 10.04
C ALA A 176 -7.50 -21.81 9.81
N LYS A 177 -8.26 -20.77 10.19
CA LYS A 177 -9.72 -20.72 9.99
C LYS A 177 -10.04 -19.99 8.69
N LYS A 178 -10.87 -20.60 7.85
CA LYS A 178 -11.49 -19.89 6.71
C LYS A 178 -12.36 -18.75 7.24
N LYS A 179 -12.09 -17.53 6.79
CA LYS A 179 -12.97 -16.38 7.07
C LYS A 179 -14.22 -16.57 6.20
N LYS A 180 -15.38 -16.84 6.83
CA LYS A 180 -16.66 -16.82 6.12
C LYS A 180 -16.94 -15.37 5.73
N LYS A 181 -17.30 -15.15 4.46
CA LYS A 181 -17.79 -13.85 3.97
C LYS A 181 -19.11 -13.51 4.66
#